data_AF-A0A431PY28-F1
#
_entry.id   AF-A0A431PY28-F1
#
_cell.length_a   1.000
_cell.length_b   1.000
_cell.length_c   1.000
_cell.angle_alpha   90.00
_cell.angle_beta   90.00
_cell.angle_gamma   90.00
#
_symmetry.space_group_name_H-M   'P 1'
#
loop_
_entity.id
_entity.type
_entity.pdbx_description
1 polymer ?
#
loop_
_entity_poly.entity_id
_entity_poly.type
_entity_poly.pdbx_seq_one_letter_code
_entity_poly.pdbx_strand_id
1 'polypeptide(L)'
;MRGAFLKFLAVTLAAAPLSGPAQAYCMFGCDPTEDHAKQIFENLLKQRFDKPGKLVEFKQTMAERLEMHATGEKGYEIFFNAKVQFPDGANLDCKPDDAGAFKEGCSPSKHYVTAPRNSDPKGRQYVAPGETVLFDEEYRFYEDPKGWKGPDGNVYSQ
;
A
#
# COMPACT_ATOMS: atom_id res chain seq x y z
N MET A 1 -52.63 35.79 -55.57
CA MET A 1 -52.13 34.60 -56.28
C MET A 1 -51.33 33.74 -55.30
N ARG A 2 -51.61 32.43 -55.29
CA ARG A 2 -50.81 31.24 -54.86
C ARG A 2 -49.60 31.51 -53.95
N GLY A 3 -49.58 30.98 -52.72
CA GLY A 3 -48.92 29.70 -52.42
C GLY A 3 -47.47 29.97 -51.97
N ALA A 4 -46.86 29.35 -50.97
CA ALA A 4 -46.98 27.98 -50.52
C ALA A 4 -46.56 27.85 -49.05
N PHE A 5 -47.23 26.92 -48.38
CA PHE A 5 -46.75 26.23 -47.19
C PHE A 5 -45.42 25.55 -47.49
N LEU A 6 -44.43 25.68 -46.59
CA LEU A 6 -43.38 24.68 -46.42
C LEU A 6 -42.94 24.66 -44.96
N LYS A 7 -43.58 23.76 -44.22
CA LYS A 7 -43.12 23.20 -42.95
C LYS A 7 -41.81 22.45 -43.22
N PHE A 8 -40.75 22.77 -42.49
CA PHE A 8 -39.59 21.88 -42.40
C PHE A 8 -39.07 21.81 -40.95
N LEU A 9 -39.47 20.71 -40.32
CA LEU A 9 -38.70 19.84 -39.42
C LEU A 9 -37.75 20.51 -38.42
N ALA A 10 -38.23 20.63 -37.19
CA ALA A 10 -37.40 20.71 -36.00
C ALA A 10 -36.51 19.46 -35.93
N VAL A 11 -35.20 19.65 -36.07
CA VAL A 11 -34.20 18.64 -35.69
C VAL A 11 -34.12 18.66 -34.17
N THR A 12 -34.90 17.80 -33.53
CA THR A 12 -34.65 17.41 -32.14
C THR A 12 -33.31 16.69 -32.11
N LEU A 13 -32.25 17.38 -31.65
CA LEU A 13 -31.05 16.71 -31.15
C LEU A 13 -31.51 15.84 -29.98
N ALA A 14 -31.64 14.54 -30.22
CA ALA A 14 -31.71 13.56 -29.17
C ALA A 14 -30.36 13.59 -28.44
N ALA A 15 -30.31 14.29 -27.31
CA ALA A 15 -29.25 14.11 -26.33
C ALA A 15 -29.41 12.69 -25.79
N ALA A 16 -28.69 11.75 -26.37
CA ALA A 16 -28.49 10.45 -25.75
C ALA A 16 -27.75 10.71 -24.42
N PRO A 17 -28.30 10.31 -23.26
CA PRO A 17 -27.48 10.23 -22.08
C PRO A 17 -26.47 9.11 -22.35
N LEU A 18 -25.21 9.47 -22.59
CA LEU A 18 -24.09 8.57 -22.35
C LEU A 18 -23.98 8.38 -20.83
N SER A 19 -24.99 7.75 -20.23
CA SER A 19 -24.94 7.21 -18.88
C SER A 19 -24.36 5.80 -18.97
N GLY A 20 -23.12 5.70 -19.44
CA GLY A 20 -22.21 4.66 -18.96
C GLY A 20 -21.48 5.23 -17.75
N PRO A 21 -21.06 4.42 -16.76
CA PRO A 21 -20.15 4.93 -15.75
C PRO A 21 -18.91 5.39 -16.51
N ALA A 22 -18.73 6.71 -16.60
CA ALA A 22 -17.45 7.28 -16.93
C ALA A 22 -16.51 6.82 -15.81
N GLN A 23 -15.87 5.67 -16.02
CA GLN A 23 -14.60 5.41 -15.40
C GLN A 23 -13.70 6.50 -15.95
N ALA A 24 -13.69 7.64 -15.25
CA ALA A 24 -12.66 8.64 -15.36
C ALA A 24 -11.38 7.95 -14.90
N TYR A 25 -10.84 7.10 -15.78
CA TYR A 25 -9.56 6.45 -15.64
C TYR A 25 -8.53 7.58 -15.72
N CYS A 26 -8.33 8.22 -14.58
CA CYS A 26 -7.07 8.81 -14.14
C CYS A 26 -6.15 9.35 -15.24
N MET A 27 -6.59 10.38 -15.95
CA MET A 27 -5.75 11.03 -16.96
C MET A 27 -4.56 11.78 -16.34
N PHE A 28 -4.60 12.11 -15.04
CA PHE A 28 -3.46 12.68 -14.30
C PHE A 28 -3.57 12.32 -12.80
N GLY A 29 -2.58 11.62 -12.22
CA GLY A 29 -2.36 11.61 -10.77
C GLY A 29 -2.93 10.46 -9.93
N CYS A 30 -3.11 9.26 -10.46
CA CYS A 30 -3.61 8.12 -9.67
C CYS A 30 -2.54 7.18 -9.15
N ASP A 31 -1.30 7.64 -9.00
CA ASP A 31 -0.26 6.85 -8.37
C ASP A 31 -0.55 6.65 -6.87
N PRO A 32 -0.05 5.57 -6.26
CA PRO A 32 -0.04 5.41 -4.81
C PRO A 32 0.57 6.62 -4.08
N THR A 33 0.10 6.88 -2.86
CA THR A 33 0.49 8.04 -2.05
C THR A 33 1.16 7.60 -0.75
N GLU A 34 1.78 8.54 -0.03
CA GLU A 34 2.29 8.31 1.32
C GLU A 34 1.19 7.78 2.26
N ASP A 35 -0.05 8.29 2.14
CA ASP A 35 -1.18 7.83 2.96
C ASP A 35 -1.54 6.36 2.68
N HIS A 36 -1.51 5.94 1.41
CA HIS A 36 -1.70 4.52 1.07
C HIS A 36 -0.59 3.65 1.67
N ALA A 37 0.67 4.06 1.54
CA ALA A 37 1.80 3.34 2.12
C ALA A 37 1.71 3.26 3.66
N LYS A 38 1.32 4.36 4.32
CA LYS A 38 1.10 4.40 5.77
C LYS A 38 -0.01 3.45 6.19
N GLN A 39 -1.12 3.40 5.45
CA GLN A 39 -2.23 2.49 5.74
C GLN A 39 -1.81 1.01 5.61
N ILE A 40 -1.06 0.68 4.55
CA ILE A 40 -0.47 -0.66 4.38
C ILE A 40 0.44 -0.99 5.57
N PHE A 41 1.30 -0.05 5.97
CA PHE A 41 2.21 -0.23 7.09
C PHE A 41 1.46 -0.55 8.38
N GLU A 42 0.42 0.20 8.70
CA GLU A 42 -0.40 -0.04 9.88
C GLU A 42 -1.14 -1.40 9.82
N ASN A 43 -1.57 -1.83 8.64
CA ASN A 43 -2.20 -3.15 8.45
C ASN A 43 -1.21 -4.29 8.70
N LEU A 44 -0.03 -4.22 8.07
CA LEU A 44 0.99 -5.25 8.17
C LEU A 44 1.64 -5.28 9.55
N LEU A 45 1.83 -4.13 10.19
CA LEU A 45 2.37 -4.05 11.56
C LEU A 45 1.52 -4.88 12.54
N LYS A 46 0.19 -4.81 12.44
CA LYS A 46 -0.75 -5.59 13.26
C LYS A 46 -0.69 -7.10 12.98
N GLN A 47 -0.29 -7.49 11.78
CA GLN A 47 -0.12 -8.90 11.41
C GLN A 47 1.24 -9.44 11.87
N ARG A 48 2.27 -8.58 11.88
CA ARG A 48 3.66 -8.95 12.15
C ARG A 48 3.96 -9.13 13.63
N PHE A 49 3.30 -8.36 14.49
CA PHE A 49 3.53 -8.32 15.93
C PHE A 49 2.27 -8.71 16.71
N ASP A 50 2.43 -9.52 17.75
CA ASP A 50 1.34 -10.00 18.62
C ASP A 50 0.68 -8.88 19.46
N LYS A 51 1.41 -7.78 19.69
CA LYS A 51 0.99 -6.61 20.45
C LYS A 51 1.05 -5.35 19.57
N PRO A 52 0.14 -4.39 19.81
CA PRO A 52 0.08 -3.18 19.00
C PRO A 52 1.32 -2.30 19.20
N GLY A 53 1.99 -1.96 18.10
CA GLY A 53 2.93 -0.84 18.06
C GLY A 53 2.20 0.48 17.81
N LYS A 54 2.72 1.57 18.36
CA LYS A 54 2.26 2.94 18.10
C LYS A 54 3.15 3.58 17.05
N LEU A 55 2.60 3.86 15.88
CA LEU A 55 3.26 4.66 14.85
C LEU A 55 3.48 6.09 15.36
N VAL A 56 4.74 6.52 15.43
CA VAL A 56 5.17 7.84 15.91
C VAL A 56 5.44 8.77 14.73
N GLU A 57 6.08 8.24 13.69
CA GLU A 57 6.46 8.99 12.49
C GLU A 57 6.37 8.05 11.28
N PHE A 58 5.90 8.58 10.16
CA PHE A 58 5.96 7.93 8.85
C PHE A 58 6.35 9.00 7.85
N LYS A 59 7.32 8.71 6.99
CA LYS A 59 7.83 9.68 6.02
C LYS A 59 8.27 8.96 4.75
N GLN A 60 7.62 9.26 3.63
CA GLN A 60 8.10 8.86 2.32
C GLN A 60 9.45 9.54 2.04
N THR A 61 10.41 8.76 1.57
CA THR A 61 11.74 9.24 1.18
C THR A 61 11.88 9.34 -0.33
N MET A 62 11.25 8.43 -1.06
CA MET A 62 11.30 8.38 -2.52
C MET A 62 10.08 7.64 -3.06
N ALA A 63 9.72 7.93 -4.30
CA ALA A 63 8.78 7.10 -5.05
C ALA A 63 9.20 7.00 -6.52
N GLU A 64 8.93 5.85 -7.13
CA GLU A 64 9.34 5.54 -8.50
C GLU A 64 8.26 4.74 -9.24
N ARG A 65 8.06 5.04 -10.53
CA ARG A 65 7.26 4.20 -11.42
C ARG A 65 8.15 3.10 -11.99
N LEU A 66 7.74 1.86 -11.80
CA LEU A 66 8.41 0.71 -12.39
C LEU A 66 7.65 0.24 -13.62
N GLU A 67 8.38 -0.03 -14.70
CA GLU A 67 7.85 -0.80 -15.82
C GLU A 67 8.63 -2.11 -15.89
N MET A 68 7.97 -3.24 -15.60
CA MET A 68 8.63 -4.54 -15.69
C MET A 68 8.83 -4.89 -17.17
N HIS A 69 10.00 -4.60 -17.71
CA HIS A 69 10.34 -4.80 -19.13
C HIS A 69 10.03 -6.22 -19.67
N ALA A 70 9.97 -7.24 -18.80
CA ALA A 70 9.68 -8.62 -19.18
C ALA A 70 8.17 -8.96 -19.23
N THR A 71 7.34 -8.34 -18.40
CA THR A 71 5.90 -8.66 -18.28
C THR A 71 5.00 -7.53 -18.80
N GLY A 72 5.54 -6.32 -18.99
CA GLY A 72 4.77 -5.12 -19.29
C GLY A 72 3.91 -4.64 -18.11
N GLU A 73 4.00 -5.29 -16.95
CA GLU A 73 3.26 -4.90 -15.76
C GLU A 73 3.82 -3.57 -15.22
N LYS A 74 2.92 -2.62 -14.97
CA LYS A 74 3.25 -1.38 -14.30
C LYS A 74 3.27 -1.60 -12.80
N GLY A 75 4.36 -1.16 -12.20
CA GLY A 75 4.53 -1.07 -10.76
C GLY A 75 4.71 0.37 -10.32
N TYR A 76 4.49 0.59 -9.04
CA TYR A 76 4.88 1.82 -8.37
C TYR A 76 5.54 1.46 -7.05
N GLU A 77 6.65 2.10 -6.72
CA GLU A 77 7.35 1.87 -5.46
C GLU A 77 7.34 3.14 -4.61
N ILE A 78 7.09 2.96 -3.32
CA ILE A 78 7.24 3.99 -2.31
C ILE A 78 8.25 3.50 -1.29
N PHE A 79 9.33 4.25 -1.13
CA PHE A 79 10.34 4.06 -0.09
C PHE A 79 10.01 4.99 1.06
N PHE A 80 10.11 4.51 2.30
CA PHE A 80 9.74 5.29 3.47
C PHE A 80 10.53 4.90 4.72
N ASN A 81 10.57 5.83 5.67
CA ASN A 81 11.01 5.58 7.03
C ASN A 81 9.82 5.66 7.98
N ALA A 82 9.66 4.69 8.87
CA ALA A 82 8.66 4.70 9.93
C ALA A 82 9.31 4.48 11.30
N LYS A 83 8.81 5.20 12.31
CA LYS A 83 9.19 5.03 13.72
C LYS A 83 8.01 4.46 14.48
N VAL A 84 8.17 3.30 15.09
CA VAL A 84 7.12 2.66 15.88
C VAL A 84 7.61 2.42 17.29
N GLN A 85 6.84 2.89 18.26
CA GLN A 85 7.07 2.61 19.66
C GLN A 85 6.27 1.39 20.10
N PHE A 86 6.86 0.49 20.88
CA PHE A 86 6.20 -0.67 21.47
C PHE A 86 6.18 -0.56 23.00
N PRO A 87 5.20 0.15 23.61
CA PRO A 87 5.16 0.36 25.06
C PRO A 87 5.19 -0.97 25.84
N ASP A 88 4.43 -1.96 25.37
CA ASP A 88 4.29 -3.27 26.02
C ASP A 88 5.23 -4.35 25.44
N GLY A 89 6.11 -3.95 24.52
CA GLY A 89 6.94 -4.83 23.70
C GLY A 89 6.12 -5.63 22.69
N ALA A 90 6.78 -6.56 21.98
CA ALA A 90 6.13 -7.48 21.07
C ALA A 90 6.91 -8.80 20.96
N ASN A 91 6.20 -9.89 20.67
CA ASN A 91 6.69 -11.26 20.59
C ASN A 91 7.59 -11.60 21.77
N LEU A 92 7.12 -11.32 23.00
CA LEU A 92 7.92 -11.47 24.22
C LEU A 92 8.37 -12.91 24.45
N ASP A 93 7.63 -13.87 23.90
CA ASP A 93 7.98 -15.28 23.89
C ASP A 93 9.22 -15.60 23.04
N CYS A 94 9.59 -14.71 22.10
CA CYS A 94 10.81 -14.77 21.28
C CYS A 94 12.04 -14.11 21.91
N LYS A 95 11.96 -13.64 23.15
CA LYS A 95 13.14 -13.16 23.88
C LYS A 95 14.21 -14.28 23.93
N PRO A 96 15.48 -13.99 23.63
CA PRO A 96 16.53 -14.98 23.75
C PRO A 96 16.71 -15.41 25.20
N ASP A 97 17.16 -16.65 25.41
CA ASP A 97 17.54 -17.13 26.73
C ASP A 97 18.84 -16.50 27.24
N ASP A 98 19.26 -16.87 28.45
CA ASP A 98 20.48 -16.33 29.09
C ASP A 98 21.77 -16.69 28.31
N ALA A 99 21.72 -17.70 27.45
CA ALA A 99 22.82 -18.07 26.55
C ALA A 99 22.75 -17.35 25.19
N GLY A 100 21.72 -16.53 24.95
CA GLY A 100 21.50 -15.82 23.70
C GLY A 100 20.82 -16.65 22.60
N ALA A 101 20.29 -17.83 22.92
CA ALA A 101 19.60 -18.69 21.96
C ALA A 101 18.13 -18.29 21.79
N PHE A 102 17.65 -18.38 20.55
CA PHE A 102 16.27 -18.07 20.18
C PHE A 102 15.47 -19.36 20.02
N LYS A 103 14.19 -19.31 20.42
CA LYS A 103 13.26 -20.43 20.23
C LYS A 103 13.01 -20.68 18.74
N GLU A 104 12.60 -21.91 18.41
CA GLU A 104 12.19 -22.26 17.06
C GLU A 104 11.07 -21.31 16.55
N GLY A 105 11.22 -20.85 15.31
CA GLY A 105 10.30 -19.88 14.70
C GLY A 105 10.53 -18.42 15.11
N CYS A 106 11.45 -18.14 16.04
CA CYS A 106 11.89 -16.80 16.38
C CYS A 106 13.15 -16.41 15.60
N SER A 107 13.23 -15.14 15.20
CA SER A 107 14.34 -14.62 14.42
C SER A 107 15.36 -13.93 15.33
N PRO A 108 16.67 -14.19 15.19
CA PRO A 108 17.72 -13.42 15.86
C PRO A 108 17.94 -12.04 15.22
N SER A 109 17.32 -11.77 14.08
CA SER A 109 17.54 -10.54 13.33
C SER A 109 16.92 -9.32 14.01
N LYS A 110 17.67 -8.22 14.00
CA LYS A 110 17.20 -6.87 14.38
C LYS A 110 16.79 -6.01 13.18
N HIS A 111 16.78 -6.58 11.98
CA HIS A 111 16.25 -5.92 10.79
C HIS A 111 14.74 -6.16 10.73
N TYR A 112 13.96 -5.18 11.16
CA TYR A 112 12.51 -5.27 11.23
C TYR A 112 11.88 -4.85 9.91
N VAL A 113 11.00 -5.70 9.41
CA VAL A 113 10.20 -5.44 8.21
C VAL A 113 8.77 -5.91 8.45
N THR A 114 7.82 -5.20 7.86
CA THR A 114 6.40 -5.49 7.89
C THR A 114 5.96 -6.36 6.71
N ALA A 115 6.64 -6.24 5.56
CA ALA A 115 6.42 -7.06 4.37
C ALA A 115 7.65 -7.92 4.00
N PRO A 116 7.99 -8.98 4.75
CA PRO A 116 9.22 -9.73 4.54
C PRO A 116 9.27 -10.44 3.19
N ARG A 117 10.22 -10.05 2.34
CA ARG A 117 10.59 -10.73 1.10
C ARG A 117 11.29 -12.05 1.38
N ASN A 118 11.53 -12.85 0.35
CA ASN A 118 12.24 -14.13 0.48
C ASN A 118 13.66 -13.99 1.05
N SER A 119 14.32 -12.86 0.78
CA SER A 119 15.62 -12.51 1.34
C SER A 119 15.58 -12.07 2.80
N ASP A 120 14.41 -11.69 3.30
CA ASP A 120 14.29 -11.04 4.60
C ASP A 120 14.22 -12.07 5.74
N PRO A 121 14.68 -11.69 6.95
CA PRO A 121 14.68 -12.57 8.11
C PRO A 121 13.29 -13.16 8.38
N LYS A 122 13.21 -14.49 8.29
CA LYS A 122 12.00 -15.24 8.62
C LYS A 122 11.85 -15.39 10.14
N GLY A 123 10.63 -15.66 10.58
CA GLY A 123 10.28 -15.85 12.00
C GLY A 123 9.78 -14.57 12.68
N ARG A 124 9.28 -14.73 13.91
CA ARG A 124 8.80 -13.63 14.76
C ARG A 124 9.99 -12.95 15.45
N GLN A 125 9.96 -11.63 15.56
CA GLN A 125 11.05 -10.84 16.13
C GLN A 125 10.63 -10.26 17.47
N TYR A 126 11.45 -10.51 18.50
CA TYR A 126 11.27 -9.93 19.82
C TYR A 126 11.52 -8.42 19.80
N VAL A 127 10.63 -7.67 20.45
CA VAL A 127 10.79 -6.24 20.73
C VAL A 127 10.59 -6.04 22.22
N ALA A 128 11.54 -5.37 22.88
CA ALA A 128 11.46 -5.14 24.31
C ALA A 128 10.38 -4.08 24.66
N PRO A 129 9.78 -4.15 25.85
CA PRO A 129 8.88 -3.09 26.33
C PRO A 129 9.56 -1.71 26.35
N GLY A 130 8.87 -0.71 25.81
CA GLY A 130 9.35 0.66 25.67
C GLY A 130 10.28 0.92 24.48
N GLU A 131 10.65 -0.12 23.72
CA GLU A 131 11.56 0.01 22.59
C GLU A 131 10.89 0.79 21.44
N THR A 132 11.71 1.57 20.73
CA THR A 132 11.31 2.23 19.48
C THR A 132 12.08 1.62 18.34
N VAL A 133 11.36 1.09 17.37
CA VAL A 133 11.90 0.42 16.18
C VAL A 133 11.81 1.36 14.99
N LEU A 134 12.87 1.40 14.20
CA LEU A 134 12.91 2.07 12.91
C LEU A 134 12.68 1.03 11.81
N PHE A 135 11.77 1.35 10.89
CA PHE A 135 11.52 0.61 9.68
C PHE A 135 11.99 1.47 8.51
N ASP A 136 12.89 0.92 7.70
CA ASP A 136 13.34 1.50 6.44
C ASP A 136 12.94 0.49 5.37
N GLU A 137 11.81 0.75 4.72
CA GLU A 137 11.09 -0.21 3.89
C GLU A 137 10.65 0.41 2.57
N GLU A 138 10.33 -0.47 1.64
CA GLU A 138 9.78 -0.14 0.34
C GLU A 138 8.49 -0.95 0.13
N TYR A 139 7.45 -0.31 -0.37
CA TYR A 139 6.25 -1.00 -0.82
C TYR A 139 6.11 -0.88 -2.32
N ARG A 140 5.99 -2.05 -2.95
CA ARG A 140 5.65 -2.19 -4.36
C ARG A 140 4.15 -2.38 -4.51
N PHE A 141 3.57 -1.53 -5.34
CA PHE A 141 2.20 -1.58 -5.77
C PHE A 141 2.15 -2.11 -7.20
N TYR A 142 1.14 -2.91 -7.49
CA TYR A 142 0.89 -3.45 -8.82
C TYR A 142 -0.41 -2.89 -9.38
N GLU A 143 -0.43 -2.57 -10.68
CA GLU A 143 -1.64 -2.07 -11.35
C GLU A 143 -2.77 -3.13 -11.23
N ASP A 144 -3.93 -2.69 -10.77
CA ASP A 144 -5.16 -3.48 -10.65
C ASP A 144 -6.30 -2.75 -11.37
N PRO A 145 -7.28 -3.44 -11.98
CA PRO A 145 -8.42 -2.78 -12.65
C PRO A 145 -9.18 -1.78 -11.76
N LYS A 146 -9.07 -1.88 -10.44
CA LYS A 146 -9.74 -0.98 -9.48
C LYS A 146 -8.81 0.04 -8.83
N GLY A 147 -7.51 0.05 -9.16
CA GLY A 147 -6.52 0.94 -8.56
C GLY A 147 -5.14 0.29 -8.48
N TRP A 148 -4.54 0.30 -7.29
CA TRP A 148 -3.21 -0.25 -7.04
C TRP A 148 -3.24 -1.26 -5.92
N LYS A 149 -2.78 -2.48 -6.21
CA LYS A 149 -2.70 -3.54 -5.21
C LYS A 149 -1.40 -3.43 -4.41
N GLY A 150 -1.53 -3.26 -3.09
CA GLY A 150 -0.40 -3.21 -2.16
C GLY A 150 0.09 -4.60 -1.70
N PRO A 151 1.22 -4.66 -0.97
CA PRO A 151 1.78 -5.91 -0.45
C PRO A 151 0.95 -6.53 0.68
N ASP A 152 0.03 -5.78 1.29
CA ASP A 152 -0.98 -6.31 2.22
C ASP A 152 -2.16 -7.00 1.50
N GLY A 153 -2.15 -7.01 0.16
CA GLY A 153 -3.16 -7.65 -0.68
C GLY A 153 -4.39 -6.78 -0.96
N ASN A 154 -4.51 -5.60 -0.34
CA ASN A 154 -5.62 -4.67 -0.56
C ASN A 154 -5.41 -3.83 -1.83
N VAL A 155 -6.51 -3.31 -2.38
CA VAL A 155 -6.48 -2.40 -3.53
C VAL A 155 -6.79 -0.98 -3.07
N TYR A 156 -5.95 -0.04 -3.48
CA TYR A 156 -6.00 1.37 -3.11
C TYR A 156 -6.32 2.20 -4.36
N SER A 157 -7.35 3.03 -4.26
CA SER A 157 -7.75 4.00 -5.28
C SER A 157 -7.77 5.40 -4.68
N GLN A 158 -7.51 6.40 -5.51
CA GLN A 158 -7.75 7.81 -5.17
C GLN A 158 -9.26 8.09 -5.04
#